data_AF-X1IYY2-F1
#
_entry.id   AF-X1IYY2-F1
#
_cell.length_a   1.000
_cell.length_b   1.000
_cell.length_c   1.000
_cell.angle_alpha   90.00
_cell.angle_beta   90.00
_cell.angle_gamma   90.00
#
_symmetry.space_group_name_H-M   'P 1'
#
loop_
_entity.id
_entity.type
_entity.pdbx_description
1 polymer ?
#
loop_
_entity_poly.entity_id
_entity_poly.type
_entity_poly.pdbx_seq_one_letter_code
_entity_poly.pdbx_strand_id
1 'polypeptide(L)'
;MEKGIQIQGPPIFVCHKMTTEEAVKAGKEGNADIEVAVPVSGKVEDSDEIKGYELPGGKMAKIVHKGPHQDCGPTYEMLFAWLEENVKKIVGPTREVYLNDPNEVPQEELLTEIYAPIE
;
A
#
# COMPACT_ATOMS: atom_id res chain seq x y z
N MET A 1 23.11 1.10 7.55
CA MET A 1 22.32 0.08 8.24
C MET A 1 22.81 0.03 9.69
N GLU A 2 22.07 0.60 10.62
CA GLU A 2 22.39 0.46 12.05
C GLU A 2 22.07 -0.96 12.52
N LYS A 3 22.93 -1.52 13.37
CA LYS A 3 22.65 -2.69 14.23
C LYS A 3 22.14 -3.98 13.57
N GLY A 4 22.60 -4.33 12.35
CA GLY A 4 22.30 -5.65 11.76
C GLY A 4 20.82 -5.88 11.44
N ILE A 5 20.01 -4.82 11.40
CA ILE A 5 18.60 -4.87 10.99
C ILE A 5 18.56 -5.09 9.48
N GLN A 6 17.78 -6.08 9.05
CA GLN A 6 17.63 -6.46 7.65
C GLN A 6 16.23 -6.10 7.16
N ILE A 7 16.14 -5.68 5.90
CA ILE A 7 14.88 -5.57 5.18
C ILE A 7 14.32 -6.99 4.98
N GLN A 8 13.05 -7.19 5.31
CA GLN A 8 12.38 -8.49 5.29
C GLN A 8 11.28 -8.62 4.24
N GLY A 9 11.07 -7.60 3.41
CA GLY A 9 10.00 -7.65 2.44
C GLY A 9 10.02 -6.47 1.48
N PRO A 10 9.10 -6.51 0.50
CA PRO A 10 8.92 -5.42 -0.44
C PRO A 10 8.53 -4.11 0.26
N PRO A 11 8.82 -2.95 -0.35
CA PRO A 11 8.32 -1.66 0.10
C PRO A 11 6.79 -1.62 0.09
N ILE A 12 6.23 -0.87 1.03
CA ILE A 12 4.80 -0.70 1.23
C ILE A 12 4.47 0.78 1.14
N PHE A 13 3.48 1.12 0.32
CA PHE A 13 2.84 2.43 0.35
C PHE A 13 1.58 2.33 1.21
N VAL A 14 1.33 3.29 2.09
CA VAL A 14 0.11 3.36 2.90
C VAL A 14 -0.53 4.72 2.70
N CYS A 15 -1.83 4.72 2.39
CA CYS A 15 -2.62 5.93 2.18
C CYS A 15 -3.57 6.13 3.37
N HIS A 16 -3.42 7.23 4.10
CA HIS A 16 -4.19 7.51 5.32
C HIS A 16 -5.60 8.06 5.05
N LYS A 17 -6.04 8.10 3.79
CA LYS A 17 -7.43 8.43 3.45
C LYS A 17 -8.33 7.25 3.78
N MET A 18 -9.36 7.50 4.58
CA MET A 18 -10.20 6.44 5.16
C MET A 18 -11.38 6.04 4.28
N THR A 19 -11.67 6.82 3.23
CA THR A 19 -12.74 6.52 2.27
C THR A 19 -12.21 6.42 0.85
N THR A 20 -12.88 5.61 0.03
CA THR A 20 -12.63 5.49 -1.41
C THR A 20 -12.64 6.84 -2.12
N GLU A 21 -13.64 7.68 -1.80
CA GLU A 21 -13.79 8.99 -2.43
C GLU A 21 -12.62 9.92 -2.11
N GLU A 22 -12.17 9.96 -0.85
CA GLU A 22 -11.02 10.77 -0.44
C GLU A 22 -9.72 10.26 -1.07
N ALA A 23 -9.51 8.95 -1.14
CA ALA A 23 -8.32 8.37 -1.75
C ALA A 23 -8.23 8.69 -3.25
N VAL A 24 -9.35 8.54 -3.98
CA VAL A 24 -9.43 8.88 -5.41
C VAL A 24 -9.21 10.38 -5.63
N LYS A 25 -9.84 11.24 -4.81
CA LYS A 25 -9.68 12.68 -4.90
C LYS A 25 -8.22 13.09 -4.64
N ALA A 26 -7.62 12.56 -3.58
CA ALA A 26 -6.27 12.95 -3.19
C ALA A 26 -5.20 12.49 -4.20
N GLY A 27 -5.40 11.33 -4.84
CA GLY A 27 -4.57 10.88 -5.95
C GLY A 27 -4.64 11.83 -7.16
N LYS A 28 -5.83 12.35 -7.48
CA LYS A 28 -6.02 13.33 -8.57
C LYS A 28 -5.42 14.70 -8.26
N GLU A 29 -5.50 15.13 -7.01
CA GLU A 29 -5.01 16.46 -6.57
C GLU A 29 -3.53 16.46 -6.17
N GLY A 30 -2.90 15.30 -6.05
CA GLY A 30 -1.50 15.17 -5.63
C GLY A 30 -1.25 15.57 -4.17
N ASN A 31 -2.27 15.52 -3.32
CA ASN A 31 -2.22 15.90 -1.90
C ASN A 31 -2.54 14.73 -0.96
N ALA A 32 -2.31 13.50 -1.43
CA ALA A 32 -2.48 12.31 -0.63
C ALA A 32 -1.57 12.34 0.59
N ASP A 33 -2.14 12.00 1.74
CA ASP A 33 -1.40 11.80 2.98
C ASP A 33 -0.90 10.35 2.98
N ILE A 34 0.40 10.20 2.74
CA ILE A 34 1.02 8.92 2.44
C ILE A 34 2.24 8.68 3.32
N GLU A 35 2.51 7.41 3.58
CA GLU A 35 3.78 6.95 4.12
C GLU A 35 4.34 5.84 3.22
N VAL A 36 5.67 5.77 3.17
CA VAL A 36 6.39 4.64 2.58
C VAL A 36 7.06 3.89 3.71
N ALA A 37 6.73 2.60 3.84
CA ALA A 37 7.24 1.72 4.87
C ALA A 37 8.06 0.58 4.25
N VAL A 38 9.03 0.07 5.00
CA VAL A 38 9.82 -1.10 4.62
C VAL A 38 9.80 -2.08 5.79
N PRO A 39 9.38 -3.34 5.59
CA PRO A 39 9.42 -4.36 6.64
C PRO A 39 10.87 -4.64 7.07
N VAL A 40 11.11 -4.69 8.38
CA VAL A 40 12.45 -4.90 8.95
C VAL A 40 12.48 -6.01 10.00
N SER A 41 13.67 -6.57 10.26
CA SER A 41 13.88 -7.68 11.20
C SER A 41 13.94 -7.31 12.67
N GLY A 42 13.92 -6.03 12.99
CA GLY A 42 14.01 -5.56 14.36
C GLY A 42 13.48 -4.15 14.53
N LYS A 43 13.49 -3.67 15.78
CA LYS A 43 13.11 -2.31 16.10
C LYS A 43 14.14 -1.33 15.58
N VAL A 44 13.67 -0.33 14.87
CA VAL A 44 14.44 0.84 14.46
C VAL A 44 14.22 1.93 15.50
N GLU A 45 15.27 2.67 15.84
CA GLU A 45 15.14 3.84 16.71
C GLU A 45 14.48 4.97 15.94
N ASP A 46 13.51 5.64 16.56
CA ASP A 46 12.82 6.76 15.93
C ASP A 46 13.80 7.93 15.69
N SER A 47 13.68 8.53 14.52
CA SER A 47 14.27 9.82 14.18
C SER A 47 13.17 10.82 13.82
N ASP A 48 13.54 12.03 13.40
CA ASP A 48 12.57 13.03 12.93
C ASP A 48 11.90 12.62 11.62
N GLU A 49 12.59 11.85 10.77
CA GLU A 49 12.11 11.44 9.44
C GLU A 49 11.63 9.99 9.35
N ILE A 50 12.15 9.10 10.21
CA ILE A 50 11.86 7.67 10.18
C ILE A 50 11.29 7.25 11.52
N LYS A 51 10.11 6.62 11.50
CA LYS A 51 9.48 6.05 12.69
C LYS A 51 9.47 4.53 12.61
N GLY A 52 9.89 3.88 13.69
CA GLY A 52 9.79 2.43 13.86
C GLY A 52 8.46 2.07 14.51
N TYR A 53 7.57 1.43 13.77
CA TYR A 53 6.28 0.99 14.31
C TYR A 53 5.83 -0.34 13.71
N GLU A 54 4.85 -0.97 14.36
CA GLU A 54 4.20 -2.16 13.83
C GLU A 54 2.98 -1.74 13.00
N LEU A 55 3.03 -2.02 11.69
CA LEU A 55 1.90 -1.75 10.81
C LEU A 55 0.75 -2.71 11.15
N PRO A 56 -0.45 -2.22 11.53
CA PRO A 56 -1.51 -3.08 12.01
C PRO A 56 -1.86 -4.20 11.02
N GLY A 57 -1.91 -5.44 11.51
CA GLY A 57 -2.48 -6.55 10.74
C GLY A 57 -4.00 -6.45 10.67
N GLY A 58 -4.64 -7.46 10.07
CA GLY A 58 -6.09 -7.56 10.03
C GLY A 58 -6.58 -8.32 8.82
N LYS A 59 -7.90 -8.43 8.72
CA LYS A 59 -8.55 -8.97 7.54
C LYS A 59 -8.52 -7.92 6.44
N MET A 60 -8.11 -8.33 5.25
CA MET A 60 -7.89 -7.44 4.12
C MET A 60 -8.60 -8.00 2.89
N ALA A 61 -9.26 -7.14 2.12
CA ALA A 61 -9.51 -7.42 0.72
C ALA A 61 -8.24 -7.12 -0.08
N LYS A 62 -7.95 -7.96 -1.07
CA LYS A 62 -6.73 -7.86 -1.88
C LYS A 62 -7.04 -8.02 -3.36
N ILE A 63 -6.41 -7.20 -4.19
CA ILE A 63 -6.33 -7.39 -5.63
C ILE A 63 -4.87 -7.21 -6.08
N VAL A 64 -4.49 -7.79 -7.21
CA VAL A 64 -3.15 -7.65 -7.79
C VAL A 64 -3.26 -6.92 -9.12
N HIS A 65 -2.53 -5.81 -9.24
CA HIS A 65 -2.30 -5.11 -10.49
C HIS A 65 -1.04 -5.68 -11.17
N LYS A 66 -1.14 -5.95 -12.47
CA LYS A 66 0.01 -6.25 -13.33
C LYS A 66 0.13 -5.17 -14.39
N GLY A 67 1.26 -4.47 -14.42
CA GLY A 67 1.51 -3.33 -15.29
C GLY A 67 2.10 -2.12 -14.55
N PRO A 68 2.23 -0.97 -15.24
CA PRO A 68 2.80 0.25 -14.67
C PRO A 68 2.00 0.75 -13.45
N HIS A 69 2.67 1.13 -12.37
CA HIS A 69 2.01 1.59 -11.13
C HIS A 69 1.04 2.76 -11.33
N GLN A 70 1.34 3.66 -12.28
CA GLN A 70 0.48 4.79 -12.64
C GLN A 70 -0.89 4.36 -13.22
N ASP A 71 -0.98 3.12 -13.69
CA ASP A 71 -2.19 2.52 -14.26
C ASP A 71 -2.96 1.66 -13.23
N CYS A 72 -2.63 1.77 -11.94
CA CYS A 72 -3.35 1.08 -10.86
C CYS A 72 -4.81 1.56 -10.69
N GLY A 73 -5.17 2.75 -11.21
CA GLY A 73 -6.49 3.38 -11.03
C GLY A 73 -7.68 2.45 -11.31
N PRO A 74 -7.78 1.84 -12.50
CA PRO A 74 -8.84 0.86 -12.81
C PRO A 74 -8.85 -0.36 -11.87
N THR A 75 -7.68 -0.81 -11.39
CA THR A 75 -7.61 -1.93 -10.43
C THR A 75 -8.15 -1.54 -9.06
N TYR A 76 -7.93 -0.29 -8.61
CA TYR A 76 -8.60 0.25 -7.44
C TYR A 76 -10.12 0.30 -7.61
N GLU A 77 -10.61 0.76 -8.76
CA GLU A 77 -12.05 0.82 -9.06
C GLU A 77 -12.69 -0.57 -8.97
N MET A 78 -12.01 -1.61 -9.50
CA MET A 78 -12.47 -2.99 -9.39
C MET A 78 -12.53 -3.49 -7.93
N LEU A 79 -11.52 -3.19 -7.11
CA LEU A 79 -11.51 -3.56 -5.69
C LEU A 79 -12.66 -2.87 -4.93
N PHE A 80 -12.85 -1.58 -5.17
CA PHE A 80 -13.89 -0.80 -4.49
C PHE A 80 -15.30 -1.23 -4.91
N ALA A 81 -15.54 -1.47 -6.20
CA ALA A 81 -16.79 -2.04 -6.67
C ALA A 81 -17.09 -3.40 -6.01
N TRP A 82 -16.08 -4.28 -5.92
CA TRP A 82 -16.25 -5.56 -5.25
C TRP A 82 -16.57 -5.41 -3.75
N LEU A 83 -15.94 -4.46 -3.05
CA LEU A 83 -16.24 -4.18 -1.64
C LEU A 83 -17.68 -3.72 -1.46
N GLU A 84 -18.17 -2.83 -2.32
CA GLU A 84 -19.56 -2.35 -2.32
C GLU A 84 -20.55 -3.49 -2.57
N GLU A 85 -20.33 -4.29 -3.61
CA GLU A 85 -21.18 -5.44 -3.95
C GLU A 85 -21.26 -6.47 -2.82
N ASN A 86 -20.17 -6.64 -2.05
CA ASN A 86 -20.07 -7.60 -0.96
C ASN A 86 -20.36 -7.00 0.42
N VAL A 87 -20.85 -5.76 0.47
CA VAL A 87 -21.23 -5.02 1.69
C VAL A 87 -20.08 -5.04 2.71
N LYS A 88 -18.86 -4.79 2.23
CA LYS A 88 -17.64 -4.73 3.05
C LYS A 88 -17.27 -3.26 3.31
N LYS A 89 -16.98 -2.96 4.58
CA LYS A 89 -16.57 -1.62 5.00
C LYS A 89 -15.06 -1.58 5.18
N ILE A 90 -14.44 -0.52 4.65
CA ILE A 90 -13.02 -0.22 4.90
C ILE A 90 -12.86 0.33 6.33
N VAL A 91 -11.92 -0.19 7.10
CA VAL A 91 -11.71 0.17 8.52
C VAL A 91 -10.33 0.72 8.84
N GLY A 92 -9.58 1.13 7.83
CA GLY A 92 -8.26 1.71 8.00
C GLY A 92 -7.58 2.08 6.69
N PRO A 93 -6.30 2.49 6.75
CA PRO A 93 -5.52 2.89 5.59
C PRO A 93 -5.38 1.78 4.55
N THR A 94 -5.56 2.11 3.27
CA THR A 94 -5.25 1.20 2.16
C THR A 94 -3.75 1.09 1.97
N ARG A 95 -3.30 -0.01 1.33
CA ARG A 95 -1.87 -0.28 1.14
C ARG A 95 -1.58 -0.77 -0.26
N GLU A 96 -0.41 -0.43 -0.76
CA GLU A 96 0.19 -1.08 -1.92
C GLU A 96 1.47 -1.79 -1.51
N VAL A 97 1.73 -2.95 -2.10
CA VAL A 97 2.97 -3.71 -1.91
C VAL A 97 3.59 -3.98 -3.27
N TYR A 98 4.80 -3.49 -3.48
CA TYR A 98 5.52 -3.56 -4.77
C TYR A 98 6.38 -4.82 -4.83
N LEU A 99 5.91 -5.86 -5.52
CA LEU A 99 6.46 -7.21 -5.39
C LEU A 99 7.75 -7.46 -6.17
N ASN A 100 8.07 -6.64 -7.17
CA ASN A 100 9.25 -6.76 -8.01
C ASN A 100 9.85 -5.40 -8.34
N ASP A 101 11.14 -5.39 -8.69
CA ASP A 101 11.91 -4.17 -8.89
C ASP A 101 11.69 -3.59 -10.31
N PRO A 102 11.25 -2.32 -10.45
CA PRO A 102 11.11 -1.66 -11.76
C PRO A 102 12.42 -1.50 -12.53
N ASN A 103 13.58 -1.70 -11.90
CA ASN A 103 14.88 -1.73 -12.56
C ASN A 103 15.27 -3.13 -13.06
N GLU A 104 14.59 -4.18 -12.62
CA GLU A 104 14.89 -5.58 -12.99
C GLU A 104 13.89 -6.17 -13.99
N VAL A 105 12.63 -5.73 -13.96
CA VAL A 105 11.59 -6.20 -14.88
C VAL A 105 11.01 -5.07 -15.73
N PRO A 106 10.51 -5.36 -16.94
CA PRO A 106 9.75 -4.39 -17.73
C PRO A 106 8.50 -3.90 -16.98
N GLN A 107 8.05 -2.67 -17.28
CA GLN A 107 6.89 -2.07 -16.62
C GLN A 107 5.61 -2.92 -16.77
N GLU A 108 5.47 -3.67 -17.86
CA GLU A 108 4.33 -4.54 -18.16
C GLU A 108 4.32 -5.80 -17.29
N GLU A 109 5.44 -6.10 -16.63
CA GLU A 109 5.61 -7.23 -15.72
C GLU A 109 5.63 -6.81 -14.24
N LEU A 110 5.55 -5.51 -13.95
CA LEU A 110 5.45 -5.01 -12.58
C LEU A 110 4.20 -5.56 -11.90
N LEU A 111 4.36 -5.95 -10.64
CA LEU A 111 3.30 -6.51 -9.81
C LEU A 111 3.11 -5.66 -8.57
N THR A 112 1.89 -5.17 -8.38
CA THR A 112 1.50 -4.39 -7.20
C THR A 112 0.30 -5.06 -6.54
N GLU A 113 0.43 -5.46 -5.28
CA GLU A 113 -0.74 -5.87 -4.50
C GLU A 113 -1.40 -4.65 -3.87
N ILE A 114 -2.71 -4.51 -4.02
CA ILE A 114 -3.50 -3.45 -3.40
C ILE A 114 -4.37 -4.07 -2.31
N TYR A 115 -4.28 -3.53 -1.10
CA TYR A 115 -4.98 -4.00 0.09
C TYR A 115 -5.93 -2.94 0.63
N ALA A 116 -7.13 -3.38 1.01
CA ALA A 116 -8.09 -2.60 1.79
C ALA A 116 -8.45 -3.33 3.09
N PRO A 117 -8.22 -2.75 4.28
CA PRO A 117 -8.58 -3.38 5.55
C PRO A 117 -10.10 -3.41 5.74
N ILE A 118 -10.65 -4.56 6.15
CA ILE A 118 -12.11 -4.78 6.29
C ILE A 118 -12.47 -5.41 7.64
N GLU A 119 -13.74 -5.27 8.05
CA GLU A 119 -14.33 -5.97 9.21
C GLU A 119 -14.44 -7.51 9.04
#